data_AF-A0A7L7LAN2-F1
#
_entry.id   AF-A0A7L7LAN2-F1
#
_cell.length_a   1.000
_cell.length_b   1.000
_cell.length_c   1.000
_cell.angle_alpha   90.00
_cell.angle_beta   90.00
_cell.angle_gamma   90.00
#
_symmetry.space_group_name_H-M   'P 1'
#
loop_
_entity.id
_entity.type
_entity.pdbx_description
1 polymer ?
#
loop_
_entity_poly.entity_id
_entity_poly.type
_entity_poly.pdbx_seq_one_letter_code
_entity_poly.pdbx_strand_id
1 'polypeptide(L)'
;MRKTFTLSIILCLFIGTVQAQLKLPPNMFFQKLPNGLEMLVVEDHTVPMVTIEIACKNGSFTETPEFNGLSHLYEHLFFKANKDYPNQIAYHNRVNELDIDFNGTTREELVNYYFSLPKENLVGGLKFMNSAIRYPKFKKQDMLQENEIVNAEFQRKESNPYYALKDAVDRHLWGDLYSRKHVIGDHNIILTATPDKMEVIKDKYYYPNNSVLVIAGDINHEKAFAEANKVFGSWSASKFDPFQKWPVPEFKPLTKTDYFVVESDIAQVPSIMFSWHGPDTRNDVAGTFAADVFSFIVNQQASRLFESLEASGLALSTGVNYYTQKYVGPITFYVTPNPDRIQECLAEMKKQIALWDSEDYFTDKQIERAKRLLAIEQVQQNEITEEYAHTLSFWWASSSVNYYTTYQENLNKVTKADLQAYVRKYIKNKPYCAGLLINSAMSRELKPTEFFKEN
;
A
#
# COMPACT_ATOMS: atom_id res chain seq x y z
N MET A 1 8.78 73.27 -30.22
CA MET A 1 7.97 72.39 -29.35
C MET A 1 7.77 71.04 -30.04
N ARG A 2 8.59 70.04 -29.70
CA ARG A 2 8.47 68.66 -30.23
C ARG A 2 8.13 67.74 -29.05
N LYS A 3 6.97 67.08 -29.13
CA LYS A 3 6.49 66.09 -28.15
C LYS A 3 7.15 64.75 -28.45
N THR A 4 7.84 64.17 -27.46
CA THR A 4 8.31 62.78 -27.45
C THR A 4 7.19 61.87 -26.95
N PHE A 5 6.81 60.88 -27.75
CA PHE A 5 5.92 59.78 -27.37
C PHE A 5 6.78 58.63 -26.85
N THR A 6 6.57 58.23 -25.60
CA THR A 6 7.19 57.04 -25.00
C THR A 6 6.21 55.86 -25.17
N LEU A 7 6.63 54.83 -25.91
CA LEU A 7 5.86 53.61 -26.13
C LEU A 7 6.21 52.60 -25.02
N SER A 8 5.29 52.36 -24.09
CA SER A 8 5.43 51.31 -23.07
C SER A 8 5.02 49.96 -23.65
N ILE A 9 5.98 49.03 -23.76
CA ILE A 9 5.73 47.63 -24.11
C ILE A 9 5.35 46.87 -22.83
N ILE A 10 4.12 46.37 -22.77
CA ILE A 10 3.66 45.45 -21.72
C ILE A 10 4.13 44.04 -22.09
N LEU A 11 5.07 43.52 -21.29
CA LEU A 11 5.56 42.15 -21.42
C LEU A 11 4.62 41.21 -20.62
N CYS A 12 3.72 40.52 -21.30
CA CYS A 12 2.91 39.45 -20.69
C CYS A 12 3.80 38.23 -20.41
N LEU A 13 4.16 38.03 -19.15
CA LEU A 13 4.76 36.78 -18.66
C LEU A 13 3.70 35.67 -18.67
N PHE A 14 3.74 34.82 -19.68
CA PHE A 14 3.07 33.52 -19.66
C PHE A 14 3.80 32.62 -18.65
N ILE A 15 3.22 32.44 -17.46
CA ILE A 15 3.63 31.39 -16.53
C ILE A 15 3.04 30.08 -17.08
N GLY A 16 3.81 29.39 -17.92
CA GLY A 16 3.49 28.02 -18.30
C GLY A 16 3.64 27.10 -17.10
N THR A 17 2.57 26.43 -16.69
CA THR A 17 2.67 25.31 -15.75
C THR A 17 3.45 24.20 -16.44
N VAL A 18 4.69 23.96 -16.01
CA VAL A 18 5.47 22.80 -16.45
C VAL A 18 4.78 21.55 -15.88
N GLN A 19 3.93 20.92 -16.69
CA GLN A 19 3.43 19.59 -16.39
C GLN A 19 4.59 18.62 -16.64
N ALA A 20 5.10 17.99 -15.58
CA ALA A 20 6.09 16.94 -15.72
C ALA A 20 5.52 15.84 -16.62
N GLN A 21 6.14 15.61 -17.78
CA GLN A 21 5.73 14.56 -18.69
C GLN A 21 5.93 13.19 -18.02
N LEU A 22 4.94 12.29 -18.17
CA LEU A 22 5.09 10.92 -17.67
C LEU A 22 6.26 10.25 -18.41
N LYS A 23 7.21 9.67 -17.67
CA LYS A 23 8.30 8.91 -18.25
C LYS A 23 7.90 7.44 -18.24
N LEU A 24 7.32 6.96 -19.34
CA LEU A 24 6.81 5.58 -19.45
C LEU A 24 7.78 4.69 -20.23
N PRO A 25 7.89 3.39 -19.91
CA PRO A 25 8.59 2.44 -20.75
C PRO A 25 7.90 2.28 -22.12
N PRO A 26 8.60 1.78 -23.17
CA PRO A 26 8.08 1.79 -24.54
C PRO A 26 6.76 1.03 -24.76
N ASN A 27 6.46 0.03 -23.93
CA ASN A 27 5.24 -0.77 -24.02
C ASN A 27 4.11 -0.27 -23.10
N MET A 28 4.29 0.88 -22.44
CA MET A 28 3.30 1.45 -21.53
C MET A 28 2.80 2.79 -22.05
N PHE A 29 1.47 2.92 -22.07
CA PHE A 29 0.77 4.06 -22.65
C PHE A 29 -0.20 4.64 -21.63
N PHE A 30 -0.32 5.96 -21.59
CA PHE A 30 -1.24 6.65 -20.70
C PHE A 30 -2.19 7.54 -21.49
N GLN A 31 -3.46 7.53 -21.11
CA GLN A 31 -4.45 8.47 -21.60
C GLN A 31 -5.37 8.90 -20.46
N LYS A 32 -5.77 10.18 -20.44
CA LYS A 32 -6.82 10.67 -19.56
C LYS A 32 -8.06 11.00 -20.36
N LEU A 33 -9.20 10.41 -20.00
CA LEU A 33 -10.48 10.69 -20.65
C LEU A 33 -11.05 12.05 -20.20
N PRO A 34 -11.97 12.67 -20.97
CA PRO A 34 -12.58 13.96 -20.59
C PRO A 34 -13.33 13.94 -19.26
N ASN A 35 -13.84 12.79 -18.82
CA ASN A 35 -14.48 12.60 -17.51
C ASN A 35 -13.48 12.42 -16.36
N GLY A 36 -12.17 12.50 -16.66
CA GLY A 36 -11.10 12.41 -15.68
C GLY A 36 -10.62 11.00 -15.37
N LEU A 37 -11.22 9.95 -15.95
CA LEU A 37 -10.70 8.59 -15.83
C LEU A 37 -9.29 8.53 -16.42
N GLU A 38 -8.33 8.13 -15.59
CA GLU A 38 -6.97 7.87 -16.02
C GLU A 38 -6.87 6.43 -16.51
N MET A 39 -6.19 6.23 -17.63
CA MET A 39 -6.00 4.93 -18.24
C MET A 39 -4.53 4.63 -18.43
N LEU A 40 -4.14 3.42 -18.05
CA LEU A 40 -2.83 2.84 -18.33
C LEU A 40 -3.02 1.59 -19.17
N VAL A 41 -2.29 1.50 -20.28
CA VAL A 41 -2.27 0.29 -21.09
C VAL A 41 -0.84 -0.22 -21.16
N VAL A 42 -0.65 -1.50 -20.84
CA VAL A 42 0.62 -2.20 -20.99
C VAL A 42 0.45 -3.26 -22.07
N GLU A 43 1.20 -3.11 -23.16
CA GLU A 43 1.22 -4.11 -24.23
C GLU A 43 2.19 -5.24 -23.87
N ASP A 44 1.68 -6.47 -23.87
CA ASP A 44 2.44 -7.70 -23.69
C ASP A 44 1.82 -8.82 -24.53
N HIS A 45 2.41 -9.11 -25.68
CA HIS A 45 1.89 -10.10 -26.63
C HIS A 45 2.38 -11.54 -26.35
N THR A 46 2.92 -11.81 -25.16
CA THR A 46 3.50 -13.12 -24.81
C THR A 46 2.43 -14.22 -24.66
N VAL A 47 1.26 -13.88 -24.12
CA VAL A 47 0.14 -14.79 -23.86
C VAL A 47 -1.15 -14.14 -24.36
N PRO A 48 -2.08 -14.86 -25.03
CA PRO A 48 -3.33 -14.28 -25.59
C PRO A 48 -4.39 -13.95 -24.52
N MET A 49 -3.98 -13.32 -23.43
CA MET A 49 -4.79 -12.95 -22.27
C MET A 49 -4.67 -11.44 -22.04
N VAL A 50 -5.66 -10.89 -21.35
CA VAL A 50 -5.68 -9.49 -20.89
C VAL A 50 -6.19 -9.42 -19.47
N THR A 51 -5.52 -8.62 -18.64
CA THR A 51 -5.99 -8.21 -17.32
C THR A 51 -6.58 -6.80 -17.43
N ILE A 52 -7.82 -6.66 -17.00
CA ILE A 52 -8.53 -5.39 -16.86
C ILE A 52 -8.63 -5.11 -15.36
N GLU A 53 -7.96 -4.08 -14.89
CA GLU A 53 -8.02 -3.66 -13.50
C GLU A 53 -8.58 -2.24 -13.37
N ILE A 54 -9.51 -2.04 -12.45
CA ILE A 54 -9.90 -0.70 -11.99
C ILE A 54 -9.53 -0.53 -10.53
N ALA A 55 -8.83 0.56 -10.23
CA ALA A 55 -8.50 0.93 -8.87
C ALA A 55 -9.09 2.30 -8.52
N CYS A 56 -9.54 2.45 -7.28
CA CYS A 56 -10.04 3.70 -6.73
C CYS A 56 -9.15 4.12 -5.56
N LYS A 57 -8.89 5.43 -5.42
CA LYS A 57 -8.29 5.96 -4.17
C LYS A 57 -9.36 5.92 -3.08
N ASN A 58 -9.52 4.74 -2.51
CA ASN A 58 -10.39 4.36 -1.41
C ASN A 58 -9.64 3.28 -0.61
N GLY A 59 -10.00 3.00 0.63
CA GLY A 59 -9.24 2.04 1.46
C GLY A 59 -9.26 2.51 2.90
N SER A 60 -8.54 1.80 3.78
CA SER A 60 -8.59 2.13 5.21
C SER A 60 -8.22 3.58 5.49
N PHE A 61 -7.30 4.19 4.73
CA PHE A 61 -6.89 5.59 4.92
C PHE A 61 -8.04 6.61 4.83
N THR A 62 -9.15 6.24 4.19
CA THR A 62 -10.35 7.08 4.07
C THR A 62 -11.40 6.83 5.15
N GLU A 63 -11.22 5.79 5.96
CA GLU A 63 -12.18 5.34 6.95
C GLU A 63 -12.03 6.12 8.26
N THR A 64 -13.18 6.53 8.79
CA THR A 64 -13.32 6.91 10.19
C THR A 64 -13.62 5.66 11.03
N PRO A 65 -13.53 5.71 12.38
CA PRO A 65 -13.82 4.54 13.22
C PRO A 65 -15.16 3.87 12.91
N GLU A 66 -16.20 4.64 12.59
CA GLU A 66 -17.54 4.12 12.25
C GLU A 66 -17.65 3.48 10.85
N PHE A 67 -16.59 3.56 10.05
CA PHE A 67 -16.44 2.92 8.74
C PHE A 67 -15.27 1.92 8.67
N ASN A 68 -14.62 1.60 9.79
CA ASN A 68 -13.41 0.78 9.75
C ASN A 68 -13.68 -0.66 9.24
N GLY A 69 -13.04 -1.04 8.14
CA GLY A 69 -13.22 -2.31 7.43
C GLY A 69 -14.21 -2.27 6.28
N LEU A 70 -14.93 -1.16 6.11
CA LEU A 70 -16.04 -1.12 5.16
C LEU A 70 -15.59 -0.99 3.70
N SER A 71 -14.36 -0.54 3.42
CA SER A 71 -13.78 -0.63 2.09
C SER A 71 -13.52 -2.08 1.68
N HIS A 72 -13.04 -2.90 2.62
CA HIS A 72 -12.84 -4.34 2.42
C HIS A 72 -14.18 -5.07 2.25
N LEU A 73 -15.18 -4.75 3.09
CA LEU A 73 -16.53 -5.31 2.88
C LEU A 73 -17.15 -4.86 1.55
N TYR A 74 -16.94 -3.60 1.14
CA TYR A 74 -17.39 -3.11 -0.17
C TYR A 74 -16.76 -3.94 -1.29
N GLU A 75 -15.48 -4.31 -1.16
CA GLU A 75 -14.78 -5.16 -2.10
C GLU A 75 -15.47 -6.52 -2.28
N HIS A 76 -15.82 -7.20 -1.18
CA HIS A 76 -16.59 -8.45 -1.23
C HIS A 76 -17.92 -8.29 -1.98
N LEU A 77 -18.62 -7.19 -1.72
CA LEU A 77 -19.93 -6.91 -2.32
C LEU A 77 -19.85 -6.54 -3.80
N PHE A 78 -18.70 -6.04 -4.28
CA PHE A 78 -18.45 -5.74 -5.68
C PHE A 78 -18.72 -6.94 -6.60
N PHE A 79 -18.42 -8.15 -6.11
CA PHE A 79 -18.55 -9.40 -6.86
C PHE A 79 -19.91 -10.11 -6.70
N LYS A 80 -20.90 -9.49 -6.05
CA LYS A 80 -22.20 -10.13 -5.76
C LYS A 80 -23.29 -9.81 -6.76
N ALA A 81 -23.54 -8.53 -6.97
CA ALA A 81 -24.63 -8.08 -7.80
C ALA A 81 -24.40 -6.64 -8.28
N ASN A 82 -24.87 -6.37 -9.49
CA ASN A 82 -24.88 -5.04 -10.06
C ASN A 82 -26.15 -4.82 -10.89
N LYS A 83 -26.23 -3.69 -11.60
CA LYS A 83 -27.41 -3.35 -12.42
C LYS A 83 -27.74 -4.44 -13.44
N ASP A 84 -26.73 -4.87 -14.21
CA ASP A 84 -26.88 -5.78 -15.34
C ASP A 84 -26.94 -7.26 -14.90
N TYR A 85 -26.24 -7.60 -13.81
CA TYR A 85 -26.21 -8.95 -13.22
C TYR A 85 -26.76 -8.88 -11.79
N PRO A 86 -28.09 -8.96 -11.61
CA PRO A 86 -28.74 -8.57 -10.37
C PRO A 86 -28.66 -9.62 -9.26
N ASN A 87 -28.03 -10.77 -9.48
CA ASN A 87 -27.86 -11.82 -8.49
C ASN A 87 -26.61 -12.65 -8.79
N GLN A 88 -26.18 -13.43 -7.81
CA GLN A 88 -24.93 -14.21 -7.87
C GLN A 88 -24.92 -15.24 -9.02
N ILE A 89 -26.06 -15.85 -9.35
CA ILE A 89 -26.15 -16.80 -10.48
C ILE A 89 -25.89 -16.08 -11.80
N ALA A 90 -26.56 -14.95 -12.04
CA ALA A 90 -26.36 -14.15 -13.24
C ALA A 90 -24.92 -13.60 -13.33
N TYR A 91 -24.34 -13.21 -12.19
CA TYR A 91 -22.95 -12.76 -12.11
C TYR A 91 -21.98 -13.87 -12.52
N HIS A 92 -22.06 -15.06 -11.91
CA HIS A 92 -21.18 -16.18 -12.22
C HIS A 92 -21.40 -16.75 -13.63
N ASN A 93 -22.63 -16.76 -14.14
CA ASN A 93 -22.88 -17.14 -15.53
C ASN A 93 -22.10 -16.22 -16.47
N ARG A 94 -22.08 -14.91 -16.21
CA ARG A 94 -21.31 -13.97 -17.02
C ARG A 94 -19.80 -14.16 -16.91
N VAL A 95 -19.31 -14.43 -15.70
CA VAL A 95 -17.90 -14.78 -15.46
C VAL A 95 -17.51 -15.97 -16.33
N ASN A 96 -18.30 -17.05 -16.31
CA ASN A 96 -18.05 -18.25 -17.09
C ASN A 96 -18.17 -18.02 -18.60
N GLU A 97 -19.14 -17.22 -19.06
CA GLU A 97 -19.30 -16.86 -20.48
C GLU A 97 -18.09 -16.10 -21.05
N LEU A 98 -17.35 -15.39 -20.20
CA LEU A 98 -16.22 -14.56 -20.59
C LEU A 98 -14.87 -15.19 -20.22
N ASP A 99 -14.88 -16.40 -19.64
CA ASP A 99 -13.69 -17.07 -19.12
C ASP A 99 -12.87 -16.18 -18.19
N ILE A 100 -13.57 -15.47 -17.29
CA ILE A 100 -12.94 -14.53 -16.35
C ILE A 100 -12.40 -15.27 -15.13
N ASP A 101 -11.12 -15.06 -14.85
CA ASP A 101 -10.56 -15.15 -13.51
C ASP A 101 -10.58 -13.76 -12.86
N PHE A 102 -10.98 -13.66 -11.59
CA PHE A 102 -11.18 -12.36 -10.94
C PHE A 102 -10.82 -12.38 -9.48
N ASN A 103 -10.36 -11.23 -9.00
CA ASN A 103 -10.25 -10.96 -7.58
C ASN A 103 -10.24 -9.45 -7.32
N GLY A 104 -10.16 -9.08 -6.05
CA GLY A 104 -9.94 -7.72 -5.60
C GLY A 104 -8.83 -7.68 -4.55
N THR A 105 -8.38 -6.47 -4.23
CA THR A 105 -7.58 -6.25 -3.04
C THR A 105 -7.85 -4.87 -2.48
N THR A 106 -8.12 -4.82 -1.18
CA THR A 106 -8.17 -3.60 -0.39
C THR A 106 -6.83 -3.41 0.32
N ARG A 107 -6.25 -2.22 0.17
CA ARG A 107 -5.08 -1.76 0.91
C ARG A 107 -5.42 -0.49 1.68
N GLU A 108 -4.41 0.12 2.27
CA GLU A 108 -4.56 1.39 2.97
C GLU A 108 -5.04 2.48 2.02
N GLU A 109 -4.44 2.62 0.84
CA GLU A 109 -4.63 3.81 -0.02
C GLU A 109 -5.37 3.55 -1.34
N LEU A 110 -5.70 2.30 -1.62
CA LEU A 110 -6.52 1.91 -2.77
C LEU A 110 -7.37 0.65 -2.51
N VAL A 111 -8.42 0.53 -3.32
CA VAL A 111 -9.09 -0.74 -3.60
C VAL A 111 -9.01 -1.00 -5.09
N ASN A 112 -8.51 -2.15 -5.49
CA ASN A 112 -8.46 -2.58 -6.89
C ASN A 112 -9.32 -3.83 -7.12
N TYR A 113 -9.87 -3.91 -8.33
CA TYR A 113 -10.70 -5.00 -8.82
C TYR A 113 -10.20 -5.37 -10.19
N TYR A 114 -10.00 -6.66 -10.46
CA TYR A 114 -9.48 -7.08 -11.74
C TYR A 114 -10.18 -8.29 -12.31
N PHE A 115 -10.16 -8.36 -13.64
CA PHE A 115 -10.59 -9.49 -14.45
C PHE A 115 -9.46 -9.87 -15.41
N SER A 116 -8.99 -11.11 -15.33
CA SER A 116 -8.07 -11.73 -16.27
C SER A 116 -8.87 -12.66 -17.20
N LEU A 117 -8.80 -12.44 -18.51
CA LEU A 117 -9.63 -13.12 -19.50
C LEU A 117 -8.93 -13.25 -20.86
N PRO A 118 -9.38 -14.15 -21.76
CA PRO A 118 -8.90 -14.18 -23.14
C PRO A 118 -9.06 -12.83 -23.83
N LYS A 119 -8.07 -12.41 -24.64
CA LYS A 119 -8.06 -11.07 -25.26
C LYS A 119 -9.29 -10.78 -26.13
N GLU A 120 -9.90 -11.81 -26.71
CA GLU A 120 -11.11 -11.74 -27.53
C GLU A 120 -12.30 -11.19 -26.71
N ASN A 121 -12.29 -11.44 -25.40
CA ASN A 121 -13.35 -11.06 -24.47
C ASN A 121 -13.17 -9.65 -23.87
N LEU A 122 -12.12 -8.89 -24.25
CA LEU A 122 -11.81 -7.56 -23.70
C LEU A 122 -13.04 -6.64 -23.62
N VAL A 123 -13.81 -6.51 -24.70
CA VAL A 123 -14.98 -5.64 -24.75
C VAL A 123 -16.08 -6.14 -23.78
N GLY A 124 -16.23 -7.46 -23.65
CA GLY A 124 -17.13 -8.08 -22.68
C GLY A 124 -16.71 -7.78 -21.24
N GLY A 125 -15.42 -7.94 -20.93
CA GLY A 125 -14.83 -7.64 -19.63
C GLY A 125 -14.95 -6.16 -19.23
N LEU A 126 -14.66 -5.23 -20.15
CA LEU A 126 -14.81 -3.78 -19.90
C LEU A 126 -16.27 -3.42 -19.56
N LYS A 127 -17.24 -3.96 -20.30
CA LYS A 127 -18.67 -3.75 -20.02
C LYS A 127 -19.08 -4.31 -18.66
N PHE A 128 -18.58 -5.50 -18.33
CA PHE A 128 -18.86 -6.13 -17.05
C PHE A 128 -18.30 -5.31 -15.88
N MET A 129 -17.03 -4.88 -15.99
CA MET A 129 -16.38 -4.01 -15.01
C MET A 129 -17.13 -2.69 -14.83
N ASN A 130 -17.57 -2.08 -15.94
CA ASN A 130 -18.37 -0.86 -15.92
C ASN A 130 -19.70 -1.02 -15.17
N SER A 131 -20.38 -2.17 -15.29
CA SER A 131 -21.60 -2.41 -14.52
C SER A 131 -21.30 -2.52 -13.01
N ALA A 132 -20.24 -3.25 -12.64
CA ALA A 132 -19.86 -3.46 -11.26
C ALA A 132 -19.40 -2.18 -10.55
N ILE A 133 -18.53 -1.39 -11.18
CA ILE A 133 -17.97 -0.18 -10.58
C ILE A 133 -18.97 0.98 -10.48
N ARG A 134 -19.87 1.14 -11.47
CA ARG A 134 -20.80 2.29 -11.52
C ARG A 134 -22.11 2.00 -10.82
N TYR A 135 -22.56 0.75 -10.87
CA TYR A 135 -23.91 0.38 -10.48
C TYR A 135 -23.94 -0.91 -9.61
N PRO A 136 -23.13 -0.99 -8.55
CA PRO A 136 -23.21 -2.10 -7.61
C PRO A 136 -24.59 -2.13 -6.93
N LYS A 137 -25.04 -3.30 -6.50
CA LYS A 137 -26.28 -3.48 -5.75
C LYS A 137 -25.99 -4.06 -4.37
N PHE A 138 -26.09 -3.23 -3.34
CA PHE A 138 -25.90 -3.64 -1.95
C PHE A 138 -27.22 -4.19 -1.38
N LYS A 139 -27.47 -5.48 -1.61
CA LYS A 139 -28.65 -6.12 -1.04
C LYS A 139 -28.39 -6.49 0.41
N LYS A 140 -29.37 -6.21 1.28
CA LYS A 140 -29.30 -6.57 2.69
C LYS A 140 -29.01 -8.05 2.92
N GLN A 141 -29.59 -8.95 2.13
CA GLN A 141 -29.37 -10.40 2.26
C GLN A 141 -27.92 -10.79 1.95
N ASP A 142 -27.37 -10.27 0.84
CA ASP A 142 -25.99 -10.55 0.43
C ASP A 142 -25.01 -10.00 1.49
N MET A 143 -25.30 -8.81 2.04
CA MET A 143 -24.50 -8.22 3.12
C MET A 143 -24.52 -9.05 4.41
N LEU A 144 -25.67 -9.56 4.83
CA LEU A 144 -25.72 -10.40 6.04
C LEU A 144 -24.79 -11.61 5.94
N GLN A 145 -24.64 -12.18 4.74
CA GLN A 145 -23.72 -13.28 4.50
C GLN A 145 -22.26 -12.80 4.45
N GLU A 146 -21.97 -11.74 3.69
CA GLU A 146 -20.60 -11.25 3.54
C GLU A 146 -20.03 -10.65 4.83
N ASN A 147 -20.85 -10.02 5.66
CA ASN A 147 -20.42 -9.52 6.97
C ASN A 147 -19.83 -10.67 7.81
N GLU A 148 -20.48 -11.83 7.85
CA GLU A 148 -20.01 -13.00 8.60
C GLU A 148 -18.76 -13.62 7.97
N ILE A 149 -18.67 -13.63 6.63
CA ILE A 149 -17.47 -14.12 5.91
C ILE A 149 -16.26 -13.25 6.24
N VAL A 150 -16.37 -11.92 6.07
CA VAL A 150 -15.29 -10.98 6.39
C VAL A 150 -14.92 -11.06 7.88
N ASN A 151 -15.92 -11.20 8.76
CA ASN A 151 -15.69 -11.40 10.19
C ASN A 151 -14.91 -12.70 10.48
N ALA A 152 -15.23 -13.80 9.82
CA ALA A 152 -14.50 -15.06 9.95
C ALA A 152 -13.07 -14.96 9.38
N GLU A 153 -12.83 -14.17 8.33
CA GLU A 153 -11.49 -13.88 7.84
C GLU A 153 -10.66 -13.08 8.85
N PHE A 154 -11.28 -12.12 9.53
CA PHE A 154 -10.66 -11.40 10.63
C PHE A 154 -10.31 -12.38 11.76
N GLN A 155 -11.24 -13.21 12.23
CA GLN A 155 -10.95 -14.23 13.26
C GLN A 155 -9.81 -15.18 12.86
N ARG A 156 -9.73 -15.55 11.57
CA ARG A 156 -8.61 -16.33 11.03
C ARG A 156 -7.27 -15.59 11.17
N LYS A 157 -7.22 -14.28 10.92
CA LYS A 157 -6.00 -13.48 11.19
C LYS A 157 -5.66 -13.48 12.69
N GLU A 158 -6.64 -13.34 13.57
CA GLU A 158 -6.45 -13.34 15.03
C GLU A 158 -5.94 -14.67 15.59
N SER A 159 -6.18 -15.79 14.90
CA SER A 159 -5.62 -17.09 15.26
C SER A 159 -4.09 -17.16 15.12
N ASN A 160 -3.46 -16.20 14.43
CA ASN A 160 -2.00 -16.08 14.40
C ASN A 160 -1.53 -15.20 15.56
N PRO A 161 -0.69 -15.69 16.49
CA PRO A 161 -0.21 -14.90 17.63
C PRO A 161 0.54 -13.62 17.23
N TYR A 162 1.19 -13.61 16.06
CA TYR A 162 1.87 -12.42 15.54
C TYR A 162 0.89 -11.29 15.19
N TYR A 163 -0.36 -11.61 14.84
CA TYR A 163 -1.39 -10.61 14.59
C TYR A 163 -1.66 -9.76 15.82
N ALA A 164 -1.79 -10.38 17.00
CA ALA A 164 -2.02 -9.65 18.25
C ALA A 164 -0.88 -8.67 18.57
N LEU A 165 0.38 -9.06 18.31
CA LEU A 165 1.52 -8.16 18.45
C LEU A 165 1.44 -7.00 17.46
N LYS A 166 1.17 -7.27 16.18
CA LYS A 166 1.09 -6.25 15.14
C LYS A 166 -0.06 -5.27 15.37
N ASP A 167 -1.25 -5.76 15.71
CA ASP A 167 -2.43 -4.93 16.05
C ASP A 167 -2.14 -4.04 17.25
N ALA A 168 -1.52 -4.57 18.31
CA ALA A 168 -1.10 -3.76 19.45
C ALA A 168 -0.06 -2.70 19.05
N VAL A 169 0.97 -3.04 18.28
CA VAL A 169 1.96 -2.06 17.77
C VAL A 169 1.28 -0.98 16.95
N ASP A 170 0.38 -1.34 16.04
CA ASP A 170 -0.32 -0.39 15.18
C ASP A 170 -1.25 0.54 15.97
N ARG A 171 -1.97 0.04 16.99
CA ARG A 171 -2.80 0.90 17.85
C ARG A 171 -1.98 1.97 18.55
N HIS A 172 -0.80 1.60 19.07
CA HIS A 172 0.11 2.55 19.71
C HIS A 172 0.78 3.48 18.69
N LEU A 173 1.12 2.99 17.50
CA LEU A 173 1.81 3.75 16.45
C LEU A 173 0.90 4.80 15.79
N TRP A 174 -0.37 4.47 15.58
CA TRP A 174 -1.31 5.29 14.81
C TRP A 174 -2.34 6.03 15.68
N GLY A 175 -2.53 5.60 16.94
CA GLY A 175 -3.39 6.26 17.92
C GLY A 175 -4.82 6.47 17.39
N ASP A 176 -5.32 7.71 17.48
CA ASP A 176 -6.67 8.09 17.04
C ASP A 176 -6.93 7.81 15.55
N LEU A 177 -5.88 7.67 14.74
CA LEU A 177 -5.97 7.38 13.31
C LEU A 177 -5.75 5.89 12.99
N TYR A 178 -5.82 5.00 13.99
CA TYR A 178 -5.66 3.56 13.81
C TYR A 178 -6.56 2.96 12.72
N SER A 179 -7.83 3.36 12.67
CA SER A 179 -8.78 2.92 11.62
C SER A 179 -8.27 3.21 10.21
N ARG A 180 -7.39 4.21 10.04
CA ARG A 180 -6.79 4.58 8.74
C ARG A 180 -5.64 3.70 8.27
N LYS A 181 -5.28 2.71 9.09
CA LYS A 181 -4.23 1.71 8.81
C LYS A 181 -4.73 0.28 9.03
N HIS A 182 -5.91 0.13 9.62
CA HIS A 182 -6.49 -1.17 9.93
C HIS A 182 -7.44 -1.66 8.83
N VAL A 183 -6.87 -2.25 7.78
CA VAL A 183 -7.61 -2.66 6.58
C VAL A 183 -8.71 -3.68 6.83
N ILE A 184 -8.46 -4.66 7.70
CA ILE A 184 -9.44 -5.73 7.98
C ILE A 184 -10.68 -5.19 8.71
N GLY A 185 -10.52 -4.13 9.50
CA GLY A 185 -11.62 -3.40 10.10
C GLY A 185 -11.94 -3.73 11.55
N ASP A 186 -13.10 -3.29 12.02
CA ASP A 186 -13.58 -3.59 13.36
C ASP A 186 -14.74 -4.61 13.30
N HIS A 187 -14.67 -5.66 14.13
CA HIS A 187 -15.69 -6.72 14.16
C HIS A 187 -17.11 -6.18 14.28
N ASN A 188 -17.35 -5.23 15.18
CA ASN A 188 -18.68 -4.69 15.41
C ASN A 188 -19.12 -3.82 14.22
N ILE A 189 -18.22 -3.04 13.64
CA ILE A 189 -18.54 -2.21 12.46
C ILE A 189 -18.86 -3.06 11.23
N ILE A 190 -18.12 -4.15 11.01
CA ILE A 190 -18.34 -5.10 9.91
C ILE A 190 -19.69 -5.80 10.10
N LEU A 191 -19.93 -6.39 11.27
CA LEU A 191 -21.15 -7.15 11.53
C LEU A 191 -22.42 -6.28 11.47
N THR A 192 -22.32 -5.01 11.83
CA THR A 192 -23.44 -4.06 11.81
C THR A 192 -23.53 -3.21 10.53
N ALA A 193 -22.72 -3.51 9.51
CA ALA A 193 -22.70 -2.76 8.26
C ALA A 193 -24.05 -2.80 7.53
N THR A 194 -24.41 -1.70 6.87
CA THR A 194 -25.69 -1.53 6.16
C THR A 194 -25.48 -1.10 4.71
N PRO A 195 -26.47 -1.36 3.82
CA PRO A 195 -26.43 -0.86 2.44
C PRO A 195 -26.19 0.65 2.36
N ASP A 196 -26.81 1.43 3.25
CA ASP A 196 -26.64 2.89 3.29
C ASP A 196 -25.18 3.31 3.53
N LYS A 197 -24.42 2.57 4.35
CA LYS A 197 -22.98 2.84 4.53
C LYS A 197 -22.19 2.55 3.26
N MET A 198 -22.55 1.52 2.50
CA MET A 198 -21.91 1.21 1.21
C MET A 198 -22.23 2.28 0.16
N GLU A 199 -23.47 2.78 0.12
CA GLU A 199 -23.87 3.90 -0.74
C GLU A 199 -23.09 5.18 -0.38
N VAL A 200 -22.88 5.46 0.92
CA VAL A 200 -22.03 6.58 1.36
C VAL A 200 -20.60 6.43 0.85
N ILE A 201 -20.00 5.23 0.91
CA ILE A 201 -18.65 4.98 0.38
C ILE A 201 -18.63 5.21 -1.14
N LYS A 202 -19.59 4.62 -1.86
CA LYS A 202 -19.73 4.79 -3.32
C LYS A 202 -19.80 6.26 -3.70
N ASP A 203 -20.69 7.01 -3.08
CA ASP A 203 -20.95 8.42 -3.38
C ASP A 203 -19.86 9.38 -2.91
N LYS A 204 -18.90 8.91 -2.10
CA LYS A 204 -17.71 9.67 -1.75
C LYS A 204 -16.58 9.45 -2.75
N TYR A 205 -16.31 8.20 -3.13
CA TYR A 205 -15.01 7.84 -3.73
C TYR A 205 -15.08 7.18 -5.11
N TYR A 206 -16.20 6.59 -5.51
CA TYR A 206 -16.30 5.80 -6.73
C TYR A 206 -16.73 6.66 -7.93
N TYR A 207 -15.75 7.38 -8.49
CA TYR A 207 -15.89 8.29 -9.62
C TYR A 207 -14.71 8.15 -10.59
N PRO A 208 -14.89 8.41 -11.89
CA PRO A 208 -13.82 8.22 -12.87
C PRO A 208 -12.60 9.08 -12.55
N ASN A 209 -12.80 10.32 -12.12
CA ASN A 209 -11.73 11.24 -11.72
C ASN A 209 -11.08 10.93 -10.36
N ASN A 210 -11.48 9.84 -9.70
CA ASN A 210 -10.82 9.25 -8.53
C ASN A 210 -10.41 7.77 -8.77
N SER A 211 -10.35 7.36 -10.04
CA SER A 211 -10.05 5.98 -10.45
C SER A 211 -8.99 5.94 -11.55
N VAL A 212 -8.31 4.80 -11.65
CA VAL A 212 -7.48 4.42 -12.79
C VAL A 212 -7.96 3.10 -13.36
N LEU A 213 -7.99 3.00 -14.68
CA LEU A 213 -8.23 1.77 -15.42
C LEU A 213 -6.90 1.31 -16.03
N VAL A 214 -6.39 0.18 -15.56
CA VAL A 214 -5.19 -0.47 -16.09
C VAL A 214 -5.63 -1.64 -16.99
N ILE A 215 -5.10 -1.72 -18.21
CA ILE A 215 -5.33 -2.83 -19.14
C ILE A 215 -3.96 -3.37 -19.54
N ALA A 216 -3.64 -4.62 -19.19
CA ALA A 216 -2.34 -5.21 -19.44
C ALA A 216 -2.47 -6.56 -20.16
N GLY A 217 -1.68 -6.81 -21.21
CA GLY A 217 -1.65 -8.10 -21.91
C GLY A 217 -1.62 -7.98 -23.44
N ASP A 218 -2.12 -9.01 -24.13
CA ASP A 218 -2.08 -9.10 -25.60
C ASP A 218 -3.14 -8.20 -26.23
N ILE A 219 -2.83 -6.91 -26.26
CA ILE A 219 -3.71 -5.86 -26.75
C ILE A 219 -2.92 -4.76 -27.45
N ASN A 220 -3.59 -4.04 -28.35
CA ASN A 220 -3.11 -2.78 -28.89
C ASN A 220 -3.70 -1.61 -28.10
N HIS A 221 -2.87 -0.68 -27.65
CA HIS A 221 -3.24 0.42 -26.78
C HIS A 221 -4.28 1.36 -27.41
N GLU A 222 -4.17 1.69 -28.70
CA GLU A 222 -5.13 2.56 -29.39
C GLU A 222 -6.54 1.94 -29.36
N LYS A 223 -6.63 0.64 -29.62
CA LYS A 223 -7.88 -0.11 -29.53
C LYS A 223 -8.40 -0.16 -28.09
N ALA A 224 -7.53 -0.43 -27.11
CA ALA A 224 -7.91 -0.46 -25.70
C ALA A 224 -8.48 0.89 -25.23
N PHE A 225 -7.82 2.00 -25.55
CA PHE A 225 -8.30 3.34 -25.25
C PHE A 225 -9.65 3.63 -25.92
N ALA A 226 -9.80 3.27 -27.19
CA ALA A 226 -11.06 3.48 -27.92
C ALA A 226 -12.22 2.70 -27.31
N GLU A 227 -12.04 1.42 -27.00
CA GLU A 227 -13.09 0.58 -26.40
C GLU A 227 -13.42 1.00 -24.98
N ALA A 228 -12.43 1.32 -24.16
CA ALA A 228 -12.66 1.85 -22.82
C ALA A 228 -13.38 3.20 -22.86
N ASN A 229 -13.03 4.11 -23.79
CA ASN A 229 -13.75 5.37 -23.94
C ASN A 229 -15.22 5.16 -24.33
N LYS A 230 -15.53 4.20 -25.20
CA LYS A 230 -16.93 3.84 -25.53
C LYS A 230 -17.71 3.36 -24.31
N VAL A 231 -17.07 2.61 -23.41
CA VAL A 231 -17.70 2.02 -22.23
C VAL A 231 -17.81 3.03 -21.07
N PHE A 232 -16.68 3.63 -20.70
CA PHE A 232 -16.54 4.47 -19.50
C PHE A 232 -16.68 5.96 -19.77
N GLY A 233 -16.62 6.43 -21.02
CA GLY A 233 -16.66 7.87 -21.34
C GLY A 233 -17.96 8.57 -20.92
N SER A 234 -19.04 7.82 -20.70
CA SER A 234 -20.32 8.30 -20.16
C SER A 234 -20.39 8.29 -18.62
N TRP A 235 -19.35 7.81 -17.93
CA TRP A 235 -19.32 7.82 -16.47
C TRP A 235 -19.10 9.25 -16.00
N SER A 236 -20.07 9.80 -15.26
CA SER A 236 -20.02 11.17 -14.75
C SER A 236 -18.88 11.33 -13.74
N ALA A 237 -18.05 12.34 -13.96
CA ALA A 237 -17.06 12.79 -12.98
C ALA A 237 -17.74 13.29 -11.70
N SER A 238 -17.05 13.17 -10.57
CA SER A 238 -17.45 13.86 -9.34
C SER A 238 -17.42 15.37 -9.55
N LYS A 239 -18.37 16.07 -8.94
CA LYS A 239 -18.42 17.54 -8.91
C LYS A 239 -17.52 18.16 -7.84
N PHE A 240 -16.83 17.34 -7.07
CA PHE A 240 -15.93 17.73 -5.99
C PHE A 240 -14.70 16.83 -5.97
N ASP A 241 -13.60 17.32 -5.39
CA ASP A 241 -12.47 16.46 -5.00
C ASP A 241 -12.79 15.81 -3.64
N PRO A 242 -12.88 14.46 -3.56
CA PRO A 242 -13.18 13.78 -2.31
C PRO A 242 -12.22 14.14 -1.17
N PHE A 243 -10.94 14.36 -1.47
CA PHE A 243 -9.90 14.63 -0.46
C PHE A 243 -9.80 16.10 -0.09
N GLN A 244 -10.39 17.02 -0.84
CA GLN A 244 -10.59 18.40 -0.38
C GLN A 244 -11.85 18.51 0.47
N LYS A 245 -12.92 17.80 0.08
CA LYS A 245 -14.20 17.83 0.79
C LYS A 245 -14.15 17.04 2.11
N TRP A 246 -13.42 15.93 2.13
CA TRP A 246 -13.17 15.10 3.30
C TRP A 246 -11.66 14.85 3.42
N PRO A 247 -10.90 15.82 3.95
CA PRO A 247 -9.46 15.69 4.05
C PRO A 247 -9.05 14.52 4.94
N VAL A 248 -8.05 13.78 4.49
CA VAL A 248 -7.37 12.78 5.31
C VAL A 248 -6.50 13.54 6.33
N PRO A 249 -6.69 13.30 7.64
CA PRO A 249 -5.90 13.98 8.67
C PRO A 249 -4.44 13.53 8.64
N GLU A 250 -3.53 14.45 8.96
CA GLU A 250 -2.10 14.14 9.09
C GLU A 250 -1.82 13.30 10.34
N PHE A 251 -0.90 12.35 10.23
CA PHE A 251 -0.41 11.57 11.36
C PHE A 251 0.55 12.43 12.20
N LYS A 252 0.21 12.64 13.47
CA LYS A 252 1.06 13.40 14.38
C LYS A 252 2.30 12.57 14.73
N PRO A 253 3.51 13.17 14.76
CA PRO A 253 4.70 12.45 15.22
C PRO A 253 4.51 11.87 16.62
N LEU A 254 5.07 10.69 16.85
CA LEU A 254 5.14 10.10 18.19
C LEU A 254 5.89 11.04 19.15
N THR A 255 5.34 11.24 20.35
CA THR A 255 5.93 12.15 21.36
C THR A 255 6.77 11.44 22.40
N LYS A 256 6.63 10.11 22.53
CA LYS A 256 7.36 9.27 23.48
C LYS A 256 7.49 7.86 22.93
N THR A 257 8.53 7.16 23.37
CA THR A 257 8.66 5.73 23.13
C THR A 257 7.68 4.98 24.03
N ASP A 258 7.04 3.94 23.50
CA ASP A 258 6.13 3.08 24.26
C ASP A 258 6.58 1.62 24.20
N TYR A 259 6.45 0.92 25.33
CA TYR A 259 6.86 -0.47 25.49
C TYR A 259 5.75 -1.27 26.16
N PHE A 260 5.38 -2.38 25.53
CA PHE A 260 4.34 -3.26 26.07
C PHE A 260 4.65 -4.73 25.78
N VAL A 261 4.03 -5.60 26.58
CA VAL A 261 4.13 -7.05 26.44
C VAL A 261 2.76 -7.56 26.05
N VAL A 262 2.71 -8.41 25.03
CA VAL A 262 1.52 -9.12 24.58
C VAL A 262 1.68 -10.58 24.98
N GLU A 263 0.84 -11.03 25.92
CA GLU A 263 0.82 -12.43 26.32
C GLU A 263 -0.12 -13.23 25.39
N SER A 264 0.38 -14.36 24.87
CA SER A 264 -0.42 -15.26 24.03
C SER A 264 0.04 -16.70 24.20
N ASP A 265 -0.84 -17.57 24.71
CA ASP A 265 -0.52 -18.99 24.94
C ASP A 265 -0.40 -19.82 23.65
N ILE A 266 -0.91 -19.30 22.53
CA ILE A 266 -0.70 -19.93 21.22
C ILE A 266 0.67 -19.56 20.62
N ALA A 267 1.39 -18.56 21.17
CA ALA A 267 2.74 -18.20 20.73
C ALA A 267 3.78 -19.24 21.21
N GLN A 268 4.34 -19.99 20.26
CA GLN A 268 5.37 -21.00 20.55
C GLN A 268 6.76 -20.38 20.71
N VAL A 269 7.01 -19.24 20.06
CA VAL A 269 8.28 -18.51 20.12
C VAL A 269 8.01 -17.05 20.46
N PRO A 270 8.90 -16.39 21.21
CA PRO A 270 8.80 -14.95 21.46
C PRO A 270 8.99 -14.15 20.17
N SER A 271 8.46 -12.94 20.10
CA SER A 271 8.70 -12.01 18.99
C SER A 271 8.79 -10.58 19.49
N ILE A 272 9.81 -9.85 19.06
CA ILE A 272 10.01 -8.43 19.36
C ILE A 272 9.74 -7.63 18.10
N MET A 273 8.95 -6.56 18.21
CA MET A 273 8.67 -5.66 17.10
C MET A 273 8.86 -4.22 17.54
N PHE A 274 9.75 -3.49 16.87
CA PHE A 274 9.90 -2.04 17.01
C PHE A 274 9.29 -1.38 15.77
N SER A 275 8.59 -0.26 15.92
CA SER A 275 8.03 0.47 14.78
C SER A 275 8.05 1.98 14.96
N TRP A 276 8.36 2.66 13.85
CA TRP A 276 8.43 4.12 13.72
C TRP A 276 7.53 4.59 12.58
N HIS A 277 7.20 5.89 12.58
CA HIS A 277 6.72 6.55 11.35
C HIS A 277 7.88 6.71 10.36
N GLY A 278 7.64 6.33 9.11
CA GLY A 278 8.59 6.48 8.01
C GLY A 278 8.32 7.70 7.14
N PRO A 279 9.17 7.92 6.11
CA PRO A 279 8.91 8.93 5.09
C PRO A 279 7.63 8.61 4.31
N ASP A 280 7.05 9.64 3.69
CA ASP A 280 5.87 9.52 2.83
C ASP A 280 6.12 10.16 1.47
N THR A 281 5.29 9.80 0.49
CA THR A 281 5.47 10.22 -0.91
C THR A 281 4.95 11.63 -1.22
N ARG A 282 4.46 12.37 -0.22
CA ARG A 282 4.04 13.77 -0.35
C ARG A 282 5.11 14.73 0.17
N ASN A 283 5.75 14.36 1.28
CA ASN A 283 6.57 15.24 2.10
C ASN A 283 8.06 14.87 2.06
N ASP A 284 8.42 13.60 1.81
CA ASP A 284 9.81 13.16 1.75
C ASP A 284 10.04 12.01 0.75
N VAL A 285 9.80 12.30 -0.54
CA VAL A 285 10.00 11.34 -1.64
C VAL A 285 11.44 10.84 -1.73
N ALA A 286 12.44 11.67 -1.41
CA ALA A 286 13.83 11.21 -1.41
C ALA A 286 14.10 10.21 -0.27
N GLY A 287 13.53 10.47 0.91
CA GLY A 287 13.59 9.58 2.05
C GLY A 287 13.00 8.20 1.80
N THR A 288 11.95 8.07 0.97
CA THR A 288 11.35 6.76 0.66
C THR A 288 12.33 5.86 -0.10
N PHE A 289 13.09 6.38 -1.06
CA PHE A 289 14.12 5.61 -1.76
C PHE A 289 15.29 5.23 -0.83
N ALA A 290 15.70 6.14 0.06
CA ALA A 290 16.72 5.82 1.06
C ALA A 290 16.25 4.73 2.02
N ALA A 291 14.97 4.73 2.40
CA ALA A 291 14.35 3.73 3.24
C ALA A 291 14.34 2.34 2.57
N ASP A 292 13.95 2.25 1.29
CA ASP A 292 13.96 0.99 0.54
C ASP A 292 15.38 0.40 0.43
N VAL A 293 16.37 1.22 0.07
CA VAL A 293 17.77 0.77 -0.01
C VAL A 293 18.28 0.33 1.37
N PHE A 294 17.96 1.09 2.42
CA PHE A 294 18.36 0.77 3.79
C PHE A 294 17.73 -0.54 4.28
N SER A 295 16.42 -0.71 4.12
CA SER A 295 15.72 -1.92 4.53
C SER A 295 16.22 -3.14 3.75
N PHE A 296 16.52 -2.98 2.45
CA PHE A 296 17.07 -4.08 1.66
C PHE A 296 18.48 -4.48 2.12
N ILE A 297 19.40 -3.52 2.32
CA ILE A 297 20.80 -3.81 2.63
C ILE A 297 20.98 -4.48 4.01
N VAL A 298 20.18 -4.09 5.02
CA VAL A 298 20.27 -4.67 6.37
C VAL A 298 19.67 -6.08 6.46
N ASN A 299 18.83 -6.48 5.49
CA ASN A 299 18.24 -7.82 5.45
C ASN A 299 19.09 -8.84 4.68
N GLN A 300 20.20 -8.43 4.06
CA GLN A 300 21.04 -9.37 3.31
C GLN A 300 21.74 -10.35 4.25
N GLN A 301 21.94 -11.60 3.81
CA GLN A 301 22.69 -12.61 4.58
C GLN A 301 24.14 -12.19 4.91
N ALA A 302 24.75 -11.35 4.06
CA ALA A 302 26.07 -10.79 4.30
C ALA A 302 26.05 -9.45 5.05
N SER A 303 24.93 -9.11 5.69
CA SER A 303 24.79 -7.89 6.48
C SER A 303 25.30 -8.10 7.90
N ARG A 304 25.78 -7.01 8.51
CA ARG A 304 26.18 -6.98 9.92
C ARG A 304 25.01 -7.33 10.85
N LEU A 305 23.77 -7.01 10.47
CA LEU A 305 22.57 -7.32 11.24
C LEU A 305 22.35 -8.85 11.31
N PHE A 306 22.41 -9.54 10.17
CA PHE A 306 22.32 -10.99 10.10
C PHE A 306 23.43 -11.67 10.93
N GLU A 307 24.68 -11.22 10.77
CA GLU A 307 25.81 -11.75 11.54
C GLU A 307 25.61 -11.57 13.05
N SER A 308 25.12 -10.39 13.46
CA SER A 308 24.99 -10.04 14.88
C SER A 308 23.82 -10.74 15.57
N LEU A 309 22.73 -11.04 14.86
CA LEU A 309 21.51 -11.62 15.44
C LEU A 309 21.31 -13.11 15.11
N GLU A 310 21.30 -13.47 13.83
CA GLU A 310 20.99 -14.84 13.41
C GLU A 310 22.23 -15.73 13.47
N ALA A 311 23.34 -15.33 12.85
CA ALA A 311 24.56 -16.15 12.82
C ALA A 311 25.20 -16.34 14.21
N SER A 312 24.97 -15.40 15.14
CA SER A 312 25.40 -15.49 16.54
C SER A 312 24.51 -16.39 17.41
N GLY A 313 23.38 -16.85 16.87
CA GLY A 313 22.38 -17.66 17.57
C GLY A 313 21.50 -16.89 18.57
N LEU A 314 21.51 -15.55 18.54
CA LEU A 314 20.63 -14.71 19.38
C LEU A 314 19.19 -14.71 18.89
N ALA A 315 18.96 -14.84 17.58
CA ALA A 315 17.65 -14.84 16.95
C ALA A 315 17.49 -16.01 15.97
N LEU A 316 16.26 -16.48 15.83
CA LEU A 316 15.84 -17.44 14.81
C LEU A 316 15.58 -16.74 13.47
N SER A 317 15.13 -15.49 13.52
CA SER A 317 14.94 -14.65 12.33
C SER A 317 14.93 -13.17 12.70
N THR A 318 15.37 -12.33 11.77
CA THR A 318 15.29 -10.86 11.86
C THR A 318 14.82 -10.26 10.53
N GLY A 319 14.17 -9.10 10.59
CA GLY A 319 13.89 -8.32 9.40
C GLY A 319 13.58 -6.86 9.69
N VAL A 320 14.00 -5.99 8.76
CA VAL A 320 13.67 -4.57 8.75
C VAL A 320 12.85 -4.26 7.51
N ASN A 321 11.65 -3.74 7.69
CA ASN A 321 10.76 -3.38 6.59
C ASN A 321 10.43 -1.89 6.61
N TYR A 322 10.28 -1.30 5.44
CA TYR A 322 9.63 -0.01 5.24
C TYR A 322 8.50 -0.20 4.24
N TYR A 323 7.31 0.29 4.57
CA TYR A 323 6.15 0.18 3.68
C TYR A 323 5.75 1.55 3.15
N THR A 324 6.10 1.83 1.90
CA THR A 324 5.85 3.13 1.26
C THR A 324 4.36 3.43 1.17
N GLN A 325 3.95 4.61 1.65
CA GLN A 325 2.59 5.14 1.56
C GLN A 325 2.61 6.65 1.32
N LYS A 326 1.51 7.18 0.77
CA LYS A 326 1.26 8.60 0.59
C LYS A 326 1.02 9.33 1.90
N TYR A 327 0.34 8.69 2.83
CA TYR A 327 0.02 9.19 4.16
C TYR A 327 0.75 8.38 5.23
N VAL A 328 2.08 8.55 5.34
CA VAL A 328 2.98 7.94 6.35
C VAL A 328 2.95 6.40 6.39
N GLY A 329 4.05 5.79 5.98
CA GLY A 329 4.28 4.35 6.11
C GLY A 329 4.96 3.96 7.42
N PRO A 330 4.80 2.73 7.93
CA PRO A 330 5.61 2.24 9.04
C PRO A 330 7.03 1.85 8.59
N ILE A 331 8.00 2.10 9.47
CA ILE A 331 9.27 1.37 9.49
C ILE A 331 9.15 0.34 10.61
N THR A 332 9.41 -0.93 10.34
CA THR A 332 9.30 -2.01 11.31
C THR A 332 10.59 -2.80 11.39
N PHE A 333 11.10 -3.01 12.60
CA PHE A 333 12.20 -3.93 12.88
C PHE A 333 11.67 -5.05 13.76
N TYR A 334 11.59 -6.26 13.21
CA TYR A 334 11.09 -7.44 13.91
C TYR A 334 12.19 -8.49 14.09
N VAL A 335 12.13 -9.18 15.22
CA VAL A 335 13.06 -10.25 15.57
C VAL A 335 12.31 -11.36 16.28
N THR A 336 12.59 -12.60 15.91
CA THR A 336 12.19 -13.79 16.66
C THR A 336 13.39 -14.23 17.49
N PRO A 337 13.53 -13.79 18.76
CA PRO A 337 14.68 -14.16 19.57
C PRO A 337 14.70 -15.65 19.90
N ASN A 338 15.88 -16.18 20.18
CA ASN A 338 16.01 -17.48 20.81
C ASN A 338 15.40 -17.40 22.24
N PRO A 339 14.46 -18.29 22.63
CA PRO A 339 13.73 -18.18 23.91
C PRO A 339 14.58 -17.99 25.16
N ASP A 340 15.79 -18.57 25.19
CA ASP A 340 16.69 -18.51 26.34
C ASP A 340 17.57 -17.24 26.35
N ARG A 341 17.54 -16.42 25.29
CA ARG A 341 18.46 -15.29 25.08
C ARG A 341 17.76 -13.98 24.73
N ILE A 342 16.49 -13.83 25.13
CA ILE A 342 15.65 -12.66 24.78
C ILE A 342 16.30 -11.33 25.21
N GLN A 343 16.85 -11.26 26.43
CA GLN A 343 17.49 -10.03 26.94
C GLN A 343 18.75 -9.66 26.16
N GLU A 344 19.61 -10.65 25.88
CA GLU A 344 20.82 -10.46 25.07
C GLU A 344 20.46 -10.03 23.64
N CYS A 345 19.43 -10.66 23.06
CA CYS A 345 18.93 -10.34 21.74
C CYS A 345 18.40 -8.89 21.69
N LEU A 346 17.58 -8.48 22.67
CA LEU A 346 17.08 -7.11 22.79
C LEU A 346 18.22 -6.09 22.92
N ALA A 347 19.25 -6.39 23.72
CA ALA A 347 20.41 -5.54 23.86
C ALA A 347 21.18 -5.40 22.54
N GLU A 348 21.37 -6.51 21.81
CA GLU A 348 22.02 -6.49 20.50
C GLU A 348 21.18 -5.75 19.45
N MET A 349 19.85 -5.92 19.44
CA MET A 349 18.95 -5.13 18.58
C MET A 349 19.16 -3.63 18.76
N LYS A 350 19.16 -3.16 20.01
CA LYS A 350 19.37 -1.74 20.34
C LYS A 350 20.77 -1.26 19.95
N LYS A 351 21.78 -2.09 20.17
CA LYS A 351 23.16 -1.80 19.74
C LYS A 351 23.24 -1.68 18.22
N GLN A 352 22.60 -2.55 17.45
CA GLN A 352 22.57 -2.45 15.99
C GLN A 352 21.87 -1.17 15.52
N ILE A 353 20.71 -0.81 16.11
CA ILE A 353 20.03 0.47 15.84
C ILE A 353 20.97 1.66 16.08
N ALA A 354 21.72 1.65 17.19
CA ALA A 354 22.66 2.72 17.52
C ALA A 354 23.84 2.82 16.53
N LEU A 355 24.17 1.73 15.84
CA LEU A 355 25.24 1.65 14.85
C LEU A 355 24.77 1.89 13.41
N TRP A 356 23.47 1.90 13.11
CA TRP A 356 22.97 1.97 11.72
C TRP A 356 23.39 3.21 10.92
N ASP A 357 23.77 4.31 11.58
CA ASP A 357 24.30 5.51 10.92
C ASP A 357 25.83 5.67 11.02
N SER A 358 26.55 4.64 11.50
CA SER A 358 28.01 4.65 11.57
C SER A 358 28.64 4.51 10.17
N GLU A 359 29.85 5.06 9.98
CA GLU A 359 30.50 5.10 8.66
C GLU A 359 30.87 3.72 8.11
N ASP A 360 31.17 2.78 9.00
CA ASP A 360 31.65 1.42 8.69
C ASP A 360 30.52 0.37 8.69
N TYR A 361 29.28 0.74 9.00
CA TYR A 361 28.17 -0.21 9.03
C TYR A 361 27.86 -0.78 7.64
N PHE A 362 28.01 0.03 6.59
CA PHE A 362 27.83 -0.36 5.20
C PHE A 362 29.03 0.02 4.34
N THR A 363 29.47 -0.92 3.50
CA THR A 363 30.44 -0.64 2.44
C THR A 363 29.73 -0.10 1.19
N ASP A 364 30.43 0.72 0.40
CA ASP A 364 29.87 1.24 -0.86
C ASP A 364 29.53 0.09 -1.84
N LYS A 365 30.29 -1.01 -1.79
CA LYS A 365 30.00 -2.22 -2.56
C LYS A 365 28.67 -2.87 -2.18
N GLN A 366 28.33 -2.91 -0.89
CA GLN A 366 27.03 -3.43 -0.44
C GLN A 366 25.89 -2.52 -0.88
N ILE A 367 26.06 -1.19 -0.80
CA ILE A 367 25.06 -0.21 -1.27
C ILE A 367 24.80 -0.38 -2.77
N GLU A 368 25.85 -0.42 -3.58
CA GLU A 368 25.71 -0.61 -5.03
C GLU A 368 25.13 -1.98 -5.39
N ARG A 369 25.43 -3.02 -4.61
CA ARG A 369 24.80 -4.34 -4.77
C ARG A 369 23.31 -4.28 -4.44
N ALA A 370 22.92 -3.64 -3.34
CA ALA A 370 21.53 -3.50 -2.92
C ALA A 370 20.69 -2.81 -4.00
N LYS A 371 21.16 -1.67 -4.53
CA LYS A 371 20.49 -0.95 -5.62
C LYS A 371 20.28 -1.82 -6.86
N ARG A 372 21.30 -2.60 -7.26
CA ARG A 372 21.17 -3.51 -8.41
C ARG A 372 20.16 -4.63 -8.16
N LEU A 373 20.16 -5.22 -6.97
CA LEU A 373 19.24 -6.32 -6.65
C LEU A 373 17.79 -5.83 -6.55
N LEU A 374 17.54 -4.67 -5.95
CA LEU A 374 16.22 -4.04 -5.95
C LEU A 374 15.72 -3.77 -7.37
N ALA A 375 16.59 -3.30 -8.26
CA ALA A 375 16.23 -3.09 -9.66
C ALA A 375 15.90 -4.40 -10.40
N ILE A 376 16.60 -5.50 -10.08
CA ILE A 376 16.31 -6.83 -10.63
C ILE A 376 14.97 -7.35 -10.09
N GLU A 377 14.72 -7.22 -8.79
CA GLU A 377 13.47 -7.64 -8.15
C GLU A 377 12.26 -6.92 -8.75
N GLN A 378 12.37 -5.62 -9.02
CA GLN A 378 11.31 -4.87 -9.70
C GLN A 378 11.03 -5.43 -11.11
N VAL A 379 12.06 -5.78 -11.88
CA VAL A 379 11.87 -6.37 -13.23
C VAL A 379 11.20 -7.73 -13.12
N GLN A 380 11.60 -8.57 -12.16
CA GLN A 380 11.01 -9.88 -11.95
C GLN A 380 9.53 -9.80 -11.54
N GLN A 381 9.16 -8.85 -10.68
CA GLN A 381 7.77 -8.61 -10.29
C GLN A 381 6.88 -8.22 -11.47
N ASN A 382 7.46 -7.68 -12.55
CA ASN A 382 6.73 -7.26 -13.73
C ASN A 382 6.57 -8.36 -14.80
N GLU A 383 7.16 -9.54 -14.60
CA GLU A 383 7.08 -10.64 -15.58
C GLU A 383 5.67 -11.23 -15.68
N ILE A 384 4.85 -11.07 -14.64
CA ILE A 384 3.45 -11.48 -14.63
C ILE A 384 2.59 -10.25 -14.94
N THR A 385 1.91 -10.26 -16.08
CA THR A 385 1.06 -9.17 -16.58
C THR A 385 0.03 -8.69 -15.54
N GLU A 386 -0.60 -9.62 -14.82
CA GLU A 386 -1.58 -9.33 -13.76
C GLU A 386 -0.93 -8.57 -12.58
N GLU A 387 0.18 -9.09 -12.04
CA GLU A 387 0.95 -8.44 -10.96
C GLU A 387 1.48 -7.07 -11.36
N TYR A 388 1.83 -6.91 -12.65
CA TYR A 388 2.26 -5.62 -13.15
C TYR A 388 1.11 -4.61 -13.12
N ALA A 389 -0.13 -5.01 -13.45
CA ALA A 389 -1.30 -4.15 -13.32
C ALA A 389 -1.52 -3.70 -11.87
N HIS A 390 -1.48 -4.64 -10.91
CA HIS A 390 -1.59 -4.36 -9.47
C HIS A 390 -0.51 -3.39 -8.98
N THR A 391 0.73 -3.58 -9.44
CA THR A 391 1.85 -2.71 -9.11
C THR A 391 1.62 -1.28 -9.60
N LEU A 392 1.13 -1.13 -10.83
CA LEU A 392 0.84 0.18 -11.41
C LEU A 392 -0.27 0.92 -10.67
N SER A 393 -1.36 0.24 -10.32
CA SER A 393 -2.45 0.86 -9.56
C SER A 393 -2.03 1.19 -8.13
N PHE A 394 -1.21 0.36 -7.50
CA PHE A 394 -0.57 0.65 -6.22
C PHE A 394 0.21 1.96 -6.25
N TRP A 395 1.16 2.09 -7.17
CA TRP A 395 1.98 3.29 -7.24
C TRP A 395 1.20 4.52 -7.70
N TRP A 396 0.17 4.35 -8.54
CA TRP A 396 -0.74 5.44 -8.90
C TRP A 396 -1.49 6.02 -7.69
N ALA A 397 -1.89 5.17 -6.73
CA ALA A 397 -2.60 5.61 -5.53
C ALA A 397 -1.65 6.14 -4.45
N SER A 398 -0.64 5.34 -4.11
CA SER A 398 0.27 5.57 -2.99
C SER A 398 1.40 6.56 -3.29
N SER A 399 1.56 6.95 -4.56
CA SER A 399 2.55 7.95 -5.00
C SER A 399 2.14 8.56 -6.34
N SER A 400 2.81 8.16 -7.42
CA SER A 400 2.47 8.43 -8.80
C SER A 400 3.04 7.33 -9.71
N VAL A 401 2.53 7.22 -10.92
CA VAL A 401 3.11 6.36 -11.96
C VAL A 401 4.59 6.73 -12.22
N ASN A 402 4.92 8.02 -12.20
CA ASN A 402 6.29 8.51 -12.37
C ASN A 402 7.24 8.06 -11.25
N TYR A 403 6.76 7.97 -10.00
CA TYR A 403 7.58 7.43 -8.92
C TYR A 403 8.07 6.03 -9.26
N TYR A 404 7.16 5.19 -9.76
CA TYR A 404 7.45 3.83 -10.15
C TYR A 404 8.35 3.73 -11.39
N THR A 405 8.04 4.46 -12.45
CA THR A 405 8.82 4.36 -13.70
C THR A 405 10.20 5.03 -13.63
N THR A 406 10.43 5.89 -12.64
CA THR A 406 11.74 6.49 -12.36
C THR A 406 12.40 5.88 -11.12
N TYR A 407 11.84 4.79 -10.58
CA TYR A 407 12.28 4.17 -9.33
C TYR A 407 13.77 3.81 -9.37
N GLN A 408 14.21 3.03 -10.36
CA GLN A 408 15.61 2.63 -10.53
C GLN A 408 16.55 3.84 -10.65
N GLU A 409 16.16 4.88 -11.38
CA GLU A 409 16.98 6.09 -11.55
C GLU A 409 17.18 6.83 -10.22
N ASN A 410 16.15 6.84 -9.37
CA ASN A 410 16.22 7.47 -8.06
C ASN A 410 16.95 6.59 -7.03
N LEU A 411 16.78 5.27 -7.07
CA LEU A 411 17.59 4.35 -6.27
C LEU A 411 19.08 4.52 -6.55
N ASN A 412 19.47 4.68 -7.82
CA ASN A 412 20.87 4.86 -8.20
C ASN A 412 21.50 6.12 -7.59
N LYS A 413 20.70 7.17 -7.33
CA LYS A 413 21.16 8.42 -6.71
C LYS A 413 21.38 8.32 -5.21
N VAL A 414 20.82 7.32 -4.53
CA VAL A 414 20.92 7.17 -3.07
C VAL A 414 22.38 6.99 -2.66
N THR A 415 22.88 7.86 -1.80
CA THR A 415 24.25 7.81 -1.28
C THR A 415 24.28 7.23 0.13
N LYS A 416 25.47 6.87 0.62
CA LYS A 416 25.67 6.50 2.03
C LYS A 416 25.19 7.59 2.99
N ALA A 417 25.43 8.86 2.65
CA ALA A 417 24.99 9.98 3.46
C ALA A 417 23.46 10.06 3.54
N ASP A 418 22.75 9.71 2.47
CA ASP A 418 21.29 9.65 2.47
C ASP A 418 20.77 8.53 3.38
N LEU A 419 21.40 7.36 3.38
CA LEU A 419 21.05 6.27 4.30
C LEU A 419 21.25 6.67 5.77
N GLN A 420 22.38 7.32 6.08
CA GLN A 420 22.65 7.83 7.43
C GLN A 420 21.66 8.93 7.83
N ALA A 421 21.32 9.84 6.91
CA ALA A 421 20.34 10.88 7.14
C ALA A 421 18.94 10.29 7.40
N TYR A 422 18.54 9.27 6.64
CA TYR A 422 17.31 8.51 6.85
C TYR A 422 17.26 7.90 8.25
N VAL A 423 18.30 7.16 8.66
CA VAL A 423 18.38 6.56 10.00
C VAL A 423 18.27 7.62 11.10
N ARG A 424 19.01 8.74 10.98
CA ARG A 424 18.98 9.84 11.97
C ARG A 424 17.66 10.59 11.99
N LYS A 425 16.95 10.65 10.87
CA LYS A 425 15.68 11.38 10.74
C LYS A 425 14.50 10.55 11.25
N TYR A 426 14.49 9.23 11.02
CA TYR A 426 13.32 8.39 11.25
C TYR A 426 13.47 7.33 12.33
N ILE A 427 14.70 6.90 12.67
CA ILE A 427 14.91 5.72 13.51
C ILE A 427 15.71 6.05 14.77
N LYS A 428 16.99 6.42 14.62
CA LYS A 428 17.92 6.58 15.72
C LYS A 428 17.52 7.79 16.57
N ASN A 429 17.38 7.56 17.89
CA ASN A 429 16.95 8.55 18.87
C ASN A 429 15.57 9.18 18.53
N LYS A 430 14.71 8.45 17.81
CA LYS A 430 13.33 8.85 17.54
C LYS A 430 12.37 8.02 18.39
N PRO A 431 11.25 8.61 18.86
CA PRO A 431 10.21 7.85 19.53
C PRO A 431 9.68 6.71 18.67
N TYR A 432 9.41 5.55 19.28
CA TYR A 432 8.89 4.36 18.63
C TYR A 432 7.92 3.58 19.52
N CYS A 433 7.20 2.65 18.92
CA CYS A 433 6.43 1.64 19.65
C CYS A 433 7.20 0.32 19.64
N ALA A 434 7.35 -0.32 20.79
CA ALA A 434 7.97 -1.63 20.92
C ALA A 434 7.07 -2.61 21.66
N GLY A 435 6.79 -3.74 21.02
CA GLY A 435 6.03 -4.84 21.59
C GLY A 435 6.88 -6.10 21.72
N LEU A 436 6.70 -6.85 22.81
CA LEU A 436 7.18 -8.21 22.97
C LEU A 436 6.00 -9.16 23.08
N LEU A 437 5.90 -10.09 22.13
CA LEU A 437 5.01 -11.24 22.19
C LEU A 437 5.70 -12.39 22.92
N ILE A 438 5.02 -12.98 23.89
CA ILE A 438 5.55 -14.07 24.71
C ILE A 438 4.39 -14.92 25.25
N ASN A 439 4.62 -16.20 25.54
CA ASN A 439 3.59 -17.02 26.21
C ASN A 439 3.60 -16.78 27.74
N SER A 440 2.51 -17.16 28.39
CA SER A 440 2.32 -16.89 29.83
C SER A 440 3.36 -17.60 30.72
N ALA A 441 3.86 -18.76 30.30
CA ALA A 441 4.86 -19.51 31.06
C ALA A 441 6.20 -18.77 31.10
N MET A 442 6.72 -18.39 29.93
CA MET A 442 7.96 -17.62 29.80
C MET A 442 7.82 -16.22 30.40
N SER A 443 6.64 -15.58 30.28
CA SER A 443 6.40 -14.26 30.88
C SER A 443 6.58 -14.28 32.40
N ARG A 444 6.04 -15.30 33.09
CA ARG A 444 6.18 -15.45 34.56
C ARG A 444 7.62 -15.67 35.00
N GLU A 445 8.39 -16.41 34.21
CA GLU A 445 9.79 -16.74 34.51
C GLU A 445 10.72 -15.55 34.25
N LEU A 446 10.62 -14.94 33.06
CA LEU A 446 11.53 -13.90 32.60
C LEU A 446 11.15 -12.50 33.07
N LYS A 447 9.89 -12.29 33.49
CA LYS A 447 9.34 -11.00 33.92
C LYS A 447 9.72 -9.85 32.95
N PRO A 448 9.30 -9.94 31.68
CA PRO A 448 9.75 -9.02 30.64
C PRO A 448 9.48 -7.55 30.93
N THR A 449 8.48 -7.24 31.74
CA THR A 449 8.19 -5.86 32.18
C THR A 449 9.34 -5.22 32.97
N GLU A 450 10.25 -6.00 33.56
CA GLU A 450 11.41 -5.51 34.33
C GLU A 450 12.61 -5.11 33.44
N PHE A 451 12.71 -5.63 32.21
CA PHE A 451 13.86 -5.38 31.33
C PHE A 451 13.50 -4.86 29.93
N PHE A 452 12.28 -5.11 29.45
CA PHE A 452 11.86 -4.76 28.10
C PHE A 452 11.60 -3.26 27.96
N LYS A 453 11.06 -2.65 29.03
CA LYS A 453 11.01 -1.21 29.17
C LYS A 453 12.43 -0.70 29.44
N GLU A 454 12.83 0.38 28.79
CA GLU A 454 14.08 1.04 29.16
C GLU A 454 14.05 1.45 30.63
N ASN A 455 15.10 1.05 31.37
CA ASN A 455 15.61 1.85 32.48
C ASN A 455 16.48 2.97 31.91
#